data_AF-A0A7W1G1N3-F1
#
_entry.id   AF-A0A7W1G1N3-F1
#
_cell.length_a   1.000
_cell.length_b   1.000
_cell.length_c   1.000
_cell.angle_alpha   90.00
_cell.angle_beta   90.00
_cell.angle_gamma   90.00
#
_symmetry.space_group_name_H-M   'P 1'
#
loop_
_entity.id
_entity.type
_entity.pdbx_description
1 polymer ?
#
loop_
_entity_poly.entity_id
_entity_poly.type
_entity_poly.pdbx_seq_one_letter_code
_entity_poly.pdbx_strand_id
1 'polypeptide(L)'
;MARTISRPTRLVGHGGVVSGIELALPAPQLAPLLIGCAIEAHGVAGTIVETEAYQGEEDQACHACRGLTPRTATLYREPGTLYVYLCYGMHHLLNIVCDRDGAPAAVLI
;
A
#
# COMPACT_ATOMS: atom_id res chain seq x y z
N MET A 1 -10.26 -1.09 13.72
CA MET A 1 -9.18 -2.09 13.58
C MET A 1 -8.57 -1.95 12.20
N ALA A 2 -7.24 -2.02 12.08
CA ALA A 2 -6.58 -2.24 10.80
C ALA A 2 -6.49 -3.75 10.54
N ARG A 3 -6.65 -4.17 9.30
CA ARG A 3 -6.54 -5.56 8.87
C ARG A 3 -5.34 -5.68 7.95
N THR A 4 -4.53 -6.69 8.21
CA THR A 4 -3.46 -7.13 7.32
C THR A 4 -4.03 -8.16 6.36
N ILE A 5 -3.86 -7.94 5.06
CA ILE A 5 -4.09 -8.97 4.05
C ILE A 5 -2.74 -9.21 3.40
N SER A 6 -2.25 -10.44 3.50
CA SER A 6 -0.87 -10.78 3.15
C SER A 6 -0.58 -10.74 1.65
N ARG A 7 -1.59 -10.77 0.76
CA ARG A 7 -1.42 -10.60 -0.70
C ARG A 7 -2.68 -10.07 -1.42
N PRO A 8 -2.59 -9.05 -2.30
CA PRO A 8 -3.59 -8.84 -3.35
C PRO A 8 -3.49 -9.98 -4.38
N THR A 9 -4.62 -10.32 -5.03
CA THR A 9 -4.72 -11.51 -5.89
C THR A 9 -3.91 -11.34 -7.19
N ARG A 10 -3.68 -10.12 -7.67
CA ARG A 10 -2.63 -9.81 -8.67
C ARG A 10 -2.53 -8.29 -8.83
N LEU A 11 -1.30 -7.76 -8.94
CA LEU A 11 -1.05 -6.47 -9.57
C LEU A 11 -0.63 -6.76 -11.02
N VAL A 12 -1.27 -6.11 -12.00
CA VAL A 12 -0.97 -6.27 -13.43
C VAL A 12 -0.55 -4.92 -13.99
N GLY A 13 0.68 -4.78 -14.48
CA GLY A 13 1.20 -3.54 -15.03
C GLY A 13 0.60 -3.25 -16.41
N HIS A 14 0.90 -2.06 -16.93
CA HIS A 14 0.52 -1.67 -18.30
C HIS A 14 1.25 -2.59 -19.30
N GLY A 15 0.55 -3.63 -19.79
CA GLY A 15 1.06 -4.59 -20.78
C GLY A 15 1.42 -6.00 -20.26
N GLY A 16 1.17 -6.33 -18.99
CA GLY A 16 1.47 -7.65 -18.43
C GLY A 16 1.58 -7.64 -16.90
N VAL A 17 1.59 -8.81 -16.27
CA VAL A 17 1.76 -8.98 -14.79
C VAL A 17 2.84 -8.05 -14.25
N VAL A 18 2.65 -7.49 -13.05
CA VAL A 18 3.70 -6.73 -12.31
C VAL A 18 4.83 -7.66 -11.89
N SER A 19 5.51 -8.28 -12.84
CA SER A 19 6.72 -9.06 -12.62
C SER A 19 7.97 -8.17 -12.60
N GLY A 20 7.82 -6.84 -12.49
CA GLY A 20 8.94 -5.90 -12.60
C GLY A 20 8.82 -4.59 -11.81
N ILE A 21 7.75 -4.34 -11.02
CA ILE A 21 7.74 -3.18 -10.11
C ILE A 21 8.33 -3.62 -8.78
N GLU A 22 9.44 -2.99 -8.42
CA GLU A 22 10.07 -3.18 -7.12
C GLU A 22 9.24 -2.48 -6.04
N LEU A 23 8.44 -3.25 -5.31
CA LEU A 23 7.59 -2.73 -4.23
C LEU A 23 8.41 -2.22 -3.03
N ALA A 24 9.70 -2.56 -2.96
CA ALA A 24 10.60 -2.09 -1.92
C ALA A 24 11.11 -0.65 -2.14
N LEU A 25 10.62 0.06 -3.16
CA LEU A 25 10.91 1.47 -3.35
C LEU A 25 10.23 2.34 -2.26
N PRO A 26 10.83 3.48 -1.87
CA PRO A 26 10.17 4.50 -1.05
C PRO A 26 8.82 4.93 -1.65
N ALA A 27 7.84 5.26 -0.80
CA ALA A 27 6.47 5.56 -1.22
C ALA A 27 6.37 6.65 -2.30
N PRO A 28 7.11 7.79 -2.23
CA PRO A 28 7.07 8.82 -3.27
C PRO A 28 7.58 8.36 -4.64
N GLN A 29 8.41 7.31 -4.66
CA GLN A 29 8.95 6.73 -5.90
C GLN A 29 8.02 5.64 -6.44
N LEU A 30 7.43 4.84 -5.56
CA LEU A 30 6.52 3.77 -5.94
C LEU A 30 5.17 4.29 -6.43
N ALA A 31 4.60 5.31 -5.78
CA ALA A 31 3.23 5.76 -6.05
C ALA A 31 2.97 6.09 -7.54
N PRO A 32 3.82 6.88 -8.24
CA PRO A 32 3.65 7.14 -9.67
C PRO A 32 3.75 5.89 -10.55
N LEU A 33 4.53 4.88 -10.16
CA LEU A 33 4.70 3.65 -10.92
C LEU A 33 3.47 2.74 -10.85
N LEU A 34 2.62 2.92 -9.84
CA LEU A 34 1.37 2.17 -9.70
C LEU A 34 0.27 2.72 -10.60
N ILE A 35 0.34 3.99 -11.02
CA ILE A 35 -0.64 4.58 -11.94
C ILE A 35 -0.64 3.82 -13.28
N GLY A 36 -1.82 3.41 -13.74
CA GLY A 36 -2.00 2.60 -14.95
C GLY A 36 -1.84 1.09 -14.73
N CYS A 37 -1.40 0.66 -13.55
CA CYS A 37 -1.49 -0.75 -13.15
C CYS A 37 -2.93 -1.12 -12.80
N ALA A 38 -3.28 -2.39 -12.92
CA ALA A 38 -4.54 -2.95 -12.49
C ALA A 38 -4.38 -3.76 -11.19
N ILE A 39 -5.38 -3.63 -10.32
CA ILE A 39 -5.56 -4.49 -9.14
C ILE A 39 -6.67 -5.47 -9.46
N GLU A 40 -6.38 -6.76 -9.25
CA GLU A 40 -7.35 -7.84 -9.44
C GLU A 40 -7.64 -8.53 -8.09
N ALA A 41 -8.92 -8.73 -7.80
CA ALA A 41 -9.39 -9.52 -6.66
C ALA A 41 -10.75 -10.14 -6.96
N HIS A 42 -10.94 -11.41 -6.63
CA HIS A 42 -12.22 -12.12 -6.75
C HIS A 42 -12.87 -12.02 -8.15
N GLY A 43 -12.07 -12.03 -9.22
CA GLY A 43 -12.55 -11.92 -10.60
C GLY A 43 -12.97 -10.51 -11.03
N VAL A 44 -12.72 -9.50 -10.20
CA VAL A 44 -12.92 -8.08 -10.52
C VAL A 44 -11.55 -7.41 -10.67
N ALA A 45 -11.41 -6.55 -11.69
CA ALA A 45 -10.22 -5.76 -11.92
C ALA A 45 -10.54 -4.27 -12.03
N GLY A 46 -9.65 -3.42 -11.55
CA GLY A 46 -9.72 -1.97 -11.70
C GLY A 46 -8.34 -1.38 -11.96
N THR A 47 -8.27 -0.37 -12.81
CA THR A 47 -7.04 0.38 -13.09
C THR A 47 -6.84 1.46 -12.04
N ILE A 48 -5.64 1.53 -11.47
CA ILE A 48 -5.21 2.57 -10.55
C ILE A 48 -4.99 3.85 -11.37
N VAL A 49 -5.70 4.92 -11.03
CA VAL A 49 -5.60 6.22 -11.70
C VAL A 49 -5.15 7.34 -10.76
N GLU A 50 -5.14 7.07 -9.46
CA GLU A 50 -4.74 7.99 -8.41
C GLU A 50 -4.02 7.20 -7.31
N THR A 51 -3.06 7.84 -6.66
CA THR A 51 -2.30 7.27 -5.54
C THR A 51 -1.82 8.39 -4.61
N GLU A 52 -1.74 8.10 -3.31
CA GLU A 52 -1.07 8.99 -2.33
C GLU A 52 0.08 8.25 -1.63
N ALA A 53 1.22 8.91 -1.50
CA ALA A 53 2.41 8.35 -0.85
C ALA A 53 2.50 8.79 0.62
N TYR A 54 2.75 7.84 1.52
CA TYR A 54 2.97 8.07 2.94
C TYR A 54 4.31 7.46 3.38
N GLN A 55 5.21 8.28 3.92
CA GLN A 55 6.61 7.88 4.12
C GLN A 55 7.10 8.09 5.56
N GLY A 56 7.32 6.97 6.26
CA GLY A 56 8.02 6.97 7.53
C GLY A 56 7.22 7.57 8.69
N GLU A 57 7.90 7.67 9.84
CA GLU A 57 7.34 8.27 11.05
C GLU A 57 7.42 9.82 11.04
N GLU A 58 8.26 10.40 10.19
CA GLU A 58 8.40 11.86 10.08
C GLU A 58 7.27 12.52 9.29
N ASP A 59 6.60 11.75 8.42
CA ASP A 59 5.42 12.19 7.69
C ASP A 59 4.22 12.27 8.63
N GLN A 60 3.80 13.49 8.98
CA GLN A 60 2.69 13.72 9.89
C GLN A 60 1.33 13.23 9.37
N ALA A 61 1.18 13.06 8.06
CA ALA A 61 -0.03 12.51 7.46
C ALA A 61 -0.04 10.97 7.49
N CYS A 62 1.14 10.34 7.60
CA CYS A 62 1.26 8.89 7.72
C CYS A 62 0.81 8.42 9.12
N HIS A 63 0.05 7.32 9.19
CA HIS A 63 -0.28 6.72 10.49
C HIS A 63 0.96 6.31 11.30
N ALA A 64 2.09 6.04 10.63
CA ALA A 64 3.35 5.72 11.29
C ALA A 64 3.96 6.89 12.07
N CYS A 65 3.46 8.13 11.92
CA CYS A 65 3.88 9.25 12.78
C CYS A 65 3.62 9.04 14.28
N ARG A 66 2.81 8.03 14.61
CA ARG A 66 2.57 7.57 15.98
C ARG A 66 3.53 6.46 16.44
N GLY A 67 4.54 6.14 15.63
CA GLY A 67 5.48 5.04 15.84
C GLY A 67 4.83 3.67 15.67
N LEU A 68 5.53 2.65 16.13
CA LEU A 68 5.07 1.27 16.12
C LEU A 68 4.02 1.01 17.23
N THR A 69 2.81 0.70 16.82
CA THR A 69 1.66 0.37 17.68
C THR A 69 0.93 -0.84 17.13
N PRO A 70 0.01 -1.49 17.87
CA PRO A 70 -0.80 -2.58 17.32
C PRO A 70 -1.58 -2.20 16.06
N ARG A 71 -1.95 -0.92 15.90
CA ARG A 71 -2.65 -0.42 14.71
C ARG A 71 -1.71 -0.21 13.52
N THR A 72 -0.50 0.29 13.77
CA THR A 72 0.46 0.67 12.72
C THR A 72 1.41 -0.46 12.36
N ALA A 73 1.47 -1.54 13.15
CA ALA A 73 2.37 -2.67 12.95
C ALA A 73 2.35 -3.27 11.53
N THR A 74 1.22 -3.19 10.83
CA THR A 74 1.14 -3.64 9.43
C THR A 74 2.03 -2.83 8.49
N LEU A 75 2.19 -1.52 8.71
CA LEU A 75 3.04 -0.65 7.89
C LEU A 75 4.52 -1.05 7.95
N TYR A 76 4.95 -1.75 8.99
CA TYR A 76 6.33 -2.19 9.20
C TYR A 76 6.59 -3.60 8.64
N ARG A 77 5.62 -4.20 7.94
CA ARG A 77 5.76 -5.55 7.36
C ARG A 77 6.42 -5.48 5.98
N GLU A 78 6.66 -6.66 5.43
CA GLU A 78 7.23 -6.81 4.10
C GLU A 78 6.45 -6.05 3.00
N PRO A 79 7.15 -5.52 1.98
CA PRO A 79 6.53 -4.84 0.84
C PRO A 79 5.51 -5.70 0.11
N GLY A 80 4.43 -5.07 -0.34
CA GLY A 80 3.28 -5.74 -0.93
C GLY A 80 2.25 -6.24 0.08
N THR A 81 2.51 -6.12 1.39
CA THR A 81 1.48 -6.31 2.41
C THR A 81 0.37 -5.28 2.21
N LEU A 82 -0.89 -5.71 2.27
CA LEU A 82 -2.01 -4.77 2.25
C LEU A 82 -2.33 -4.28 3.66
N TYR A 83 -2.36 -2.96 3.81
CA TYR A 83 -2.82 -2.27 5.00
C TYR A 83 -4.20 -1.67 4.74
N VAL A 84 -5.23 -2.32 5.27
CA VAL A 84 -6.62 -1.86 5.12
C VAL A 84 -7.14 -1.36 6.46
N TYR A 85 -7.72 -0.17 6.49
CA TYR A 85 -8.33 0.37 7.69
C TYR A 85 -9.68 1.03 7.41
N LEU A 86 -10.51 1.09 8.46
CA LEU A 86 -11.82 1.75 8.42
C LEU A 86 -11.67 3.23 8.75
N CYS A 87 -11.97 4.09 7.78
CA CYS A 87 -12.04 5.54 7.91
C CYS A 87 -13.46 5.95 8.34
N TYR A 88 -13.56 6.75 9.40
CA TYR A 88 -14.80 7.23 10.01
C TYR A 88 -15.87 6.16 10.29
N GLY A 89 -15.47 4.89 10.47
CA GLY A 89 -16.41 3.81 10.72
C GLY A 89 -17.18 3.32 9.48
N MET A 90 -16.92 3.87 8.29
CA MET A 90 -17.78 3.66 7.11
C MET A 90 -17.03 3.19 5.87
N HIS A 91 -15.82 3.72 5.60
CA HIS A 91 -15.11 3.47 4.35
C HIS A 91 -13.82 2.70 4.58
N HIS A 92 -13.55 1.68 3.77
CA HIS A 92 -12.28 0.95 3.81
C HIS A 92 -11.28 1.63 2.89
N LEU A 93 -10.11 1.98 3.42
CA LEU A 93 -9.01 2.56 2.66
C LEU A 93 -7.93 1.49 2.49
N LEU A 94 -7.53 1.25 1.24
CA LEU A 94 -6.57 0.21 0.84
C LEU A 94 -5.21 0.83 0.61
N ASN A 95 -4.19 0.34 1.32
CA ASN A 95 -2.82 0.76 1.13
C ASN A 95 -1.94 -0.45 0.80
N ILE A 96 -0.92 -0.24 -0.02
CA ILE A 96 0.14 -1.21 -0.30
C ILE A 96 1.39 -0.77 0.47
N VAL A 97 1.85 -1.61 1.40
CA VAL A 97 3.10 -1.39 2.15
C VAL A 97 4.29 -1.48 1.20
N CYS A 98 5.26 -0.59 1.35
CA CYS A 98 6.44 -0.47 0.50
C CYS A 98 7.70 -0.11 1.32
N ASP A 99 8.78 0.31 0.66
CA ASP A 99 10.13 0.50 1.26
C ASP A 99 10.74 -0.84 1.75
N ARG A 100 11.86 -0.83 2.48
CA ARG A 100 12.46 -2.03 3.06
C ARG A 100 11.64 -2.55 4.24
N ASP A 101 11.73 -3.86 4.52
CA ASP A 101 11.09 -4.47 5.69
C ASP A 101 11.48 -3.73 6.99
N GLY A 102 10.49 -3.48 7.86
CA GLY A 102 10.64 -2.68 9.05
C GLY A 102 10.69 -1.15 8.85
N ALA A 103 10.71 -0.63 7.62
CA ALA A 103 10.56 0.80 7.35
C ALA A 103 9.09 1.12 7.04
N PRO A 104 8.38 1.90 7.88
CA PRO A 104 6.96 2.10 7.70
C PRO A 104 6.67 3.04 6.54
N ALA A 105 6.19 2.51 5.42
CA ALA A 105 5.76 3.29 4.27
C ALA A 105 4.61 2.58 3.53
N ALA A 106 3.74 3.35 2.90
CA ALA A 106 2.68 2.78 2.08
C ALA A 106 2.19 3.75 1.00
N VAL A 107 1.57 3.18 -0.03
CA VAL A 107 0.83 3.91 -1.05
C VAL A 107 -0.67 3.61 -0.90
N LEU A 108 -1.48 4.64 -0.72
CA LEU A 108 -2.95 4.58 -0.77
C LEU A 108 -3.42 4.60 -2.23
N ILE A 109 -4.48 3.85 -2.52
CA ILE A 109 -5.16 3.76 -3.82
C ILE A 109 -6.62 4.19 -3.67
#